data_AF-A0A1F9YRA3-F1
#
_entry.id   AF-A0A1F9YRA3-F1
#
_cell.length_a   1.000
_cell.length_b   1.000
_cell.length_c   1.000
_cell.angle_alpha   90.00
_cell.angle_beta   90.00
_cell.angle_gamma   90.00
#
_symmetry.space_group_name_H-M   'P 1'
#
loop_
_entity.id
_entity.type
_entity.pdbx_description
1 polymer ?
#
loop_
_entity_poly.entity_id
_entity_poly.type
_entity_poly.pdbx_seq_one_letter_code
_entity_poly.pdbx_strand_id
1 'polypeptide(L)' 'MDPGRKDILREALDTRRRKEALEQALGRSVRKREANFSTYIGIMSELREIARSEKSSVEDAARKVLGEKD' A
#
# COMPACT_ATOMS: atom_id res chain seq x y z
N MET A 1 7.41 -8.20 0.02
CA MET A 1 7.58 -6.77 0.38
C MET A 1 8.61 -6.64 1.49
N ASP A 2 9.62 -5.78 1.32
CA ASP A 2 10.61 -5.48 2.37
C ASP A 2 10.01 -4.65 3.53
N PRO A 3 10.66 -4.61 4.71
CA PRO A 3 10.13 -3.91 5.88
C PRO A 3 9.85 -2.42 5.66
N GLY A 4 10.72 -1.70 4.94
CA GLY A 4 10.56 -0.27 4.72
C GLY A 4 9.32 0.05 3.88
N ARG A 5 9.06 -0.75 2.85
CA ARG A 5 7.82 -0.68 2.06
C ARG A 5 6.57 -1.03 2.87
N LYS A 6 6.66 -2.01 3.77
CA LYS A 6 5.54 -2.37 4.67
C LYS A 6 5.19 -1.22 5.62
N ASP A 7 6.18 -0.51 6.14
CA ASP A 7 5.92 0.62 7.04
C ASP A 7 5.25 1.80 6.32
N ILE A 8 5.66 2.08 5.08
CA ILE A 8 5.01 3.06 4.21
C ILE A 8 3.55 2.66 3.94
N LEU A 9 3.31 1.38 3.62
CA LEU A 9 1.98 0.86 3.34
C LEU A 9 1.06 0.92 4.56
N ARG A 10 1.57 0.55 5.74
CA ARG A 10 0.84 0.66 7.01
C ARG A 10 0.44 2.09 7.31
N GLU A 11 1.37 3.03 7.20
CA GLU A 11 1.06 4.45 7.39
C GLU A 11 0.01 4.96 6.38
N ALA A 12 0.04 4.47 5.15
CA ALA A 12 -0.95 4.82 4.15
C ALA A 12 -2.36 4.35 4.52
N LEU A 13 -2.50 3.16 5.12
CA LEU A 13 -3.78 2.65 5.60
C LEU A 13 -4.24 3.41 6.86
N ASP A 14 -3.35 3.60 7.83
CA ASP A 14 -3.65 4.27 9.11
C ASP A 14 -4.06 5.74 8.91
N THR A 15 -3.45 6.42 7.95
CA THR A 15 -3.70 7.84 7.66
C THR A 15 -4.63 8.05 6.47
N ARG A 16 -5.27 6.98 5.97
CA ARG A 16 -6.22 7.06 4.84
C ARG A 16 -7.45 7.85 5.24
N ARG A 17 -7.81 8.86 4.44
CA ARG A 17 -9.05 9.61 4.66
C ARG A 17 -10.26 8.77 4.20
N ARG A 18 -11.44 8.99 4.79
CA ARG A 18 -12.65 8.17 4.56
C ARG A 18 -13.09 8.01 3.09
N LYS A 19 -12.77 8.97 2.22
CA LYS A 19 -13.13 8.96 0.78
C LYS A 19 -11.90 8.94 -0.15
N GLU A 20 -10.77 8.48 0.36
CA GLU A 20 -9.51 8.48 -0.37
C GLU A 20 -9.14 7.07 -0.82
N ALA A 21 -8.71 6.96 -2.08
CA ALA A 21 -8.19 5.71 -2.63
C ALA A 21 -6.85 5.35 -1.99
N LEU A 22 -6.56 4.05 -1.88
CA LEU A 22 -5.28 3.59 -1.31
C LEU A 22 -4.08 4.17 -2.08
N GLU A 23 -4.14 4.28 -3.41
CA GLU A 23 -3.09 4.90 -4.23
C GLU A 23 -2.76 6.33 -3.78
N GLN A 24 -3.79 7.12 -3.46
CA GLN A 24 -3.62 8.51 -3.04
C GLN A 24 -2.97 8.59 -1.66
N ALA A 25 -3.46 7.79 -0.72
CA ALA A 25 -2.89 7.72 0.62
C ALA A 25 -1.45 7.20 0.63
N LEU A 26 -1.14 6.23 -0.23
CA LEU A 26 0.19 5.72 -0.44
C LEU A 26 1.11 6.80 -1.02
N GLY A 27 0.65 7.51 -2.05
CA GLY A 27 1.39 8.61 -2.66
C GLY A 27 1.70 9.74 -1.67
N ARG A 28 0.82 10.01 -0.69
CA ARG A 28 1.13 10.95 0.40
C ARG A 28 2.18 10.40 1.36
N SER A 29 2.05 9.13 1.76
CA SER A 29 2.94 8.50 2.74
C SER A 29 4.36 8.35 2.22
N VAL A 30 4.51 8.01 0.93
CA VAL A 30 5.81 8.00 0.24
C VAL A 30 6.46 9.39 0.27
N ARG A 31 5.71 10.45 -0.05
CA ARG A 31 6.23 11.83 -0.01
C ARG A 31 6.59 12.27 1.42
N LYS A 32 5.77 11.93 2.41
CA LYS A 32 6.01 12.27 3.81
C LYS A 32 7.29 11.64 4.36
N ARG A 33 7.67 10.46 3.86
CA ARG A 33 8.91 9.76 4.23
C ARG A 33 10.10 10.10 3.35
N GLU A 34 9.98 11.10 2.48
CA GLU A 34 11.01 11.46 1.48
C GLU A 34 11.47 10.28 0.61
N ALA A 35 10.60 9.27 0.48
CA ALA A 35 10.87 8.11 -0.35
C ALA A 35 10.64 8.46 -1.83
N ASN A 36 11.37 7.77 -2.71
CA ASN A 36 11.34 8.04 -4.14
C ASN A 36 10.09 7.44 -4.82
N PHE A 37 9.80 7.94 -6.03
CA PHE A 37 8.67 7.46 -6.83
C PHE A 37 8.78 5.97 -7.20
N SER A 38 9.99 5.42 -7.31
CA SER A 38 10.18 3.98 -7.55
C SER A 38 9.73 3.12 -6.36
N THR A 39 9.77 3.65 -5.13
CA THR A 39 9.19 2.98 -3.95
C THR A 39 7.67 2.87 -4.07
N TYR A 40 7.00 3.95 -4.50
CA TYR A 40 5.56 3.93 -4.78
C TYR A 40 5.21 2.86 -5.83
N ILE A 41 5.93 2.86 -6.97
CA ILE A 41 5.71 1.88 -8.04
C ILE A 41 5.94 0.46 -7.53
N GLY A 42 7.02 0.22 -6.79
CA GLY A 42 7.33 -1.10 -6.23
C GLY A 42 6.23 -1.63 -5.32
N ILE A 43 5.66 -0.80 -4.44
CA ILE A 43 4.54 -1.18 -3.58
C ILE A 43 3.30 -1.48 -4.43
N MET A 44 2.92 -0.58 -5.35
CA MET A 44 1.71 -0.76 -6.17
C MET A 44 1.78 -1.96 -7.11
N SER A 45 2.95 -2.22 -7.70
CA SER A 45 3.17 -3.39 -8.55
C SER A 45 2.96 -4.69 -7.77
N GLU A 46 3.53 -4.79 -6.57
CA GLU A 46 3.39 -5.97 -5.72
C GLU A 46 1.92 -6.17 -5.28
N LEU A 47 1.25 -5.10 -4.84
CA LEU A 47 -0.17 -5.18 -4.44
C LEU A 47 -1.08 -5.59 -5.61
N ARG A 48 -0.84 -5.05 -6.81
CA ARG A 48 -1.61 -5.40 -8.01
C ARG A 48 -1.33 -6.82 -8.49
N GLU A 49 -0.13 -7.34 -8.28
CA GLU A 49 0.18 -8.74 -8.57
C GLU A 49 -0.58 -9.67 -7.64
N ILE A 50 -0.54 -9.40 -6.32
CA ILE A 50 -1.28 -10.16 -5.31
C ILE A 50 -2.78 -10.11 -5.60
N ALA A 51 -3.35 -8.91 -5.75
CA ALA A 51 -4.77 -8.71 -6.03
C ALA A 51 -5.23 -9.47 -7.29
N ARG A 52 -4.43 -9.46 -8.36
CA ARG A 52 -4.72 -10.23 -9.58
C ARG A 52 -4.67 -11.73 -9.34
N SER A 53 -3.63 -12.21 -8.65
CA SER A 53 -3.45 -13.65 -8.39
C SER A 53 -4.57 -14.23 -7.51
N GLU A 54 -5.14 -13.41 -6.63
CA GLU A 54 -6.14 -13.81 -5.64
C GLU A 54 -7.56 -13.40 -6.01
N LYS A 55 -7.74 -12.68 -7.13
CA LYS A 55 -9.03 -12.09 -7.55
C LYS A 55 -9.66 -11.21 -6.46
N SER A 56 -8.83 -10.45 -5.74
CA SER A 56 -9.24 -9.54 -4.67
C SER A 56 -9.04 -8.07 -5.07
N SER A 57 -9.44 -7.14 -4.20
CA SER A 57 -9.08 -5.74 -4.38
C SER A 57 -7.61 -5.47 -3.97
N VAL A 58 -7.09 -4.30 -4.38
CA VAL A 58 -5.75 -3.84 -3.98
C VAL A 58 -5.72 -3.55 -2.47
N GLU A 59 -6.84 -3.11 -1.91
CA GLU A 59 -7.03 -2.91 -0.48
C GLU A 59 -6.95 -4.22 0.30
N ASP A 60 -7.62 -5.28 -0.17
CA ASP A 60 -7.55 -6.60 0.47
C ASP A 60 -6.12 -7.15 0.42
N ALA A 61 -5.45 -6.98 -0.73
CA ALA A 61 -4.05 -7.34 -0.89
C ALA A 61 -3.15 -6.56 0.10
N ALA A 62 -3.41 -5.28 0.32
CA ALA A 62 -2.66 -4.46 1.27
C ALA A 62 -2.81 -4.94 2.71
N ARG A 63 -4.05 -5.20 3.16
CA ARG A 63 -4.33 -5.77 4.49
C ARG A 63 -3.65 -7.12 4.67
N LYS A 64 -3.74 -7.98 3.67
CA LYS A 64 -3.07 -9.29 3.66
C LYS A 64 -1.56 -9.19 3.80
N VAL A 65 -0.91 -8.31 3.04
CA VAL A 65 0.55 -8.09 3.11
C VAL A 65 0.99 -7.64 4.51
N LEU A 66 0.13 -6.90 5.22
CA LEU A 66 0.38 -6.44 6.58
C LEU A 66 -0.02 -7.45 7.66
N GLY A 67 -0.70 -8.54 7.30
CA GLY A 67 -1.17 -9.55 8.25
C GLY A 67 -2.41 -9.11 9.04
N GLU A 68 -3.12 -8.08 8.59
CA GLU A 68 -4.40 -7.65 9.17
C GLU A 68 -5.50 -8.60 8.68
N LYS A 69 -6.19 -9.28 9.60
CA LYS A 69 -7.43 -10.01 9.30
C LYS A 69 -8.59 -9.02 9.33
N ASP A 70 -9.54 -9.19 8.40
CA ASP A 70 -10.75 -8.36 8.25
C ASP A 70 -11.49 -8.06 9.55
#